data_AF-A0A1G3AJ52-F1
#
_entry.id   AF-A0A1G3AJ52-F1
#
_cell.length_a   1.000
_cell.length_b   1.000
_cell.length_c   1.000
_cell.angle_alpha   90.00
_cell.angle_beta   90.00
_cell.angle_gamma   90.00
#
_symmetry.space_group_name_H-M   'P 1'
#
loop_
_entity.id
_entity.type
_entity.pdbx_description
1 polymer ?
#
loop_
_entity_poly.entity_id
_entity_poly.type
_entity_poly.pdbx_seq_one_letter_code
_entity_poly.pdbx_strand_id
1 'polypeptide(L)'
;MKRFVFLLVYIFLAAALAGCRNSAADKDGVEVTVDGDGQFPDFLVGTWKAAQGGWEFVFEPDGKISSAIVSIGRAKLQPGRTTTVPMQMGGKGVYKPGPWSVQYSNKERELVVEIAIDHFRVELGDDVIEGRTRDFFVGSVSADGRSWWADRLSYPEYVVDTDKYHNYKLPFDPNDNPRESILFQKVPESK
;
A
#
# COMPACT_ATOMS: atom_id res chain seq x y z
N MET A 1 18.41 -33.69 48.85
CA MET A 1 17.28 -32.77 48.55
C MET A 1 17.66 -31.31 48.31
N LYS A 2 18.85 -30.80 48.68
CA LYS A 2 19.24 -29.40 48.39
C LYS A 2 19.74 -29.13 46.96
N ARG A 3 20.27 -30.15 46.25
CA ARG A 3 20.82 -30.01 44.87
C ARG A 3 19.75 -29.89 43.78
N PHE A 4 18.54 -30.40 44.01
CA PHE A 4 17.42 -30.29 43.06
C PHE A 4 16.78 -28.89 43.05
N VAL A 5 16.85 -28.17 44.18
CA VAL A 5 16.29 -26.81 44.30
C VAL A 5 17.09 -25.81 43.44
N PHE A 6 18.41 -25.95 43.36
CA PHE A 6 19.26 -25.07 42.55
C PHE A 6 19.07 -25.26 41.03
N LEU A 7 18.74 -26.48 40.59
CA LEU A 7 18.46 -26.77 39.18
C LEU A 7 17.12 -26.17 38.70
N LEU A 8 16.09 -26.20 39.56
CA LEU A 8 14.80 -25.58 39.26
C LEU A 8 14.87 -24.04 39.17
N VAL A 9 15.69 -23.41 40.01
CA VAL A 9 15.90 -21.95 39.97
C VAL A 9 16.61 -21.52 38.68
N TYR A 10 17.57 -22.32 38.18
CA TYR A 10 18.27 -22.02 36.93
C TYR A 10 17.37 -22.17 35.70
N ILE A 11 16.46 -23.15 35.69
CA ILE A 11 15.49 -23.36 34.60
C ILE A 11 14.47 -22.22 34.55
N PHE A 12 14.00 -21.73 35.70
CA PHE A 12 13.10 -20.58 35.75
C PHE A 12 13.77 -19.27 35.34
N LEU A 13 15.06 -19.08 35.63
CA LEU A 13 15.81 -17.89 35.21
C LEU A 13 16.11 -17.88 33.70
N ALA A 14 16.29 -19.06 33.09
CA ALA A 14 16.50 -19.19 31.65
C ALA A 14 15.20 -18.96 30.84
N ALA A 15 14.04 -19.31 31.38
CA ALA A 15 12.74 -19.08 30.72
C ALA A 15 12.35 -17.60 30.65
N ALA A 16 12.86 -16.75 31.55
CA ALA A 16 12.60 -15.31 31.53
C ALA A 16 13.40 -14.55 30.44
N LEU A 17 14.44 -15.15 29.88
CA LEU A 17 15.24 -14.58 28.79
C LEU A 17 14.87 -15.11 27.41
N ALA A 18 13.98 -16.11 27.34
CA ALA A 18 13.39 -16.61 26.09
C ALA A 18 12.14 -15.82 25.67
N GLY A 19 11.94 -14.60 26.20
CA GLY A 19 11.04 -13.60 25.65
C GLY A 19 11.58 -13.05 24.34
N CYS A 20 11.66 -13.90 23.32
CA CYS A 20 11.95 -13.51 21.95
C CYS A 20 10.86 -12.54 21.48
N ARG A 21 11.26 -11.26 21.50
CA ARG A 21 10.79 -10.16 20.66
C ARG A 21 9.37 -10.32 20.11
N ASN A 22 8.43 -9.64 20.77
CA ASN A 22 7.27 -9.11 20.06
C ASN A 22 7.79 -8.41 18.79
N SER A 23 7.54 -8.99 17.62
CA SER A 23 7.57 -8.26 16.36
C SER A 23 6.38 -7.29 16.38
N ALA A 24 6.50 -6.24 17.19
CA ALA A 24 5.83 -4.97 16.96
C ALA A 24 6.64 -4.14 15.93
N ALA A 25 7.01 -4.82 14.85
CA ALA A 25 7.57 -4.27 13.62
C ALA A 25 6.57 -4.73 12.55
N ASP A 26 5.56 -3.94 12.22
CA ASP A 26 5.77 -2.73 11.45
C ASP A 26 4.95 -1.54 11.97
N LYS A 27 5.62 -0.50 12.49
CA LYS A 27 4.96 0.76 12.85
C LYS A 27 4.80 1.70 11.66
N ASP A 28 5.40 1.36 10.52
CA ASP A 28 5.55 2.27 9.38
C ASP A 28 4.50 2.05 8.29
N GLY A 29 3.61 1.05 8.45
CA GLY A 29 2.45 0.83 7.59
C GLY A 29 2.76 0.33 6.17
N VAL A 30 4.04 0.05 5.86
CA VAL A 30 4.48 -0.49 4.56
C VAL A 30 5.45 -1.64 4.77
N GLU A 31 5.06 -2.83 4.34
CA GLU A 31 5.92 -4.02 4.34
C GLU A 31 6.74 -4.09 3.04
N VAL A 32 8.03 -4.41 3.14
CA VAL A 32 8.92 -4.52 1.97
C VAL A 32 9.57 -5.90 1.94
N THR A 33 9.41 -6.61 0.82
CA THR A 33 10.07 -7.89 0.56
C THR A 33 10.92 -7.79 -0.70
N VAL A 34 12.16 -8.25 -0.65
CA VAL A 34 13.04 -8.34 -1.82
C VAL A 34 13.46 -9.80 -1.97
N ASP A 35 13.18 -10.40 -3.12
CA ASP A 35 13.56 -11.79 -3.35
C ASP A 35 15.09 -11.91 -3.52
N GLY A 36 15.66 -12.87 -2.77
CA GLY A 36 17.10 -13.12 -2.67
C GLY A 36 17.74 -12.42 -1.47
N ASP A 37 19.07 -12.40 -1.44
CA ASP A 37 19.84 -11.76 -0.35
C ASP A 37 20.10 -10.25 -0.62
N GLY A 38 19.23 -9.62 -1.42
CA GLY A 38 19.42 -8.28 -1.96
C GLY A 38 18.74 -7.17 -1.16
N GLN A 39 19.24 -5.94 -1.35
CA GLN A 39 18.55 -4.72 -0.89
C GLN A 39 17.56 -4.23 -1.95
N PHE A 40 16.65 -3.33 -1.56
CA PHE A 40 15.79 -2.66 -2.51
C PHE A 40 16.63 -1.88 -3.53
N PRO A 41 16.47 -2.09 -4.84
CA PRO A 41 17.37 -1.50 -5.83
C PRO A 41 17.29 0.03 -5.91
N ASP A 42 18.44 0.69 -5.91
CA ASP A 42 18.56 2.16 -6.04
C ASP A 42 17.84 2.72 -7.27
N PHE A 43 17.79 1.97 -8.38
CA PHE A 43 17.12 2.43 -9.59
C PHE A 43 15.58 2.49 -9.44
N LEU A 44 15.00 1.88 -8.42
CA LEU A 44 13.57 2.00 -8.09
C LEU A 44 13.26 3.18 -7.19
N VAL A 45 14.25 3.68 -6.44
CA VAL A 45 14.09 4.81 -5.52
C VAL A 45 13.68 6.07 -6.28
N GLY A 46 12.73 6.82 -5.74
CA GLY A 46 12.25 8.08 -6.31
C GLY A 46 10.77 8.04 -6.71
N THR A 47 10.36 9.05 -7.47
CA THR A 47 8.95 9.23 -7.87
C THR A 47 8.65 8.52 -9.19
N TRP A 48 7.59 7.72 -9.20
CA TRP A 48 7.05 7.03 -10.36
C TRP A 48 5.64 7.51 -10.64
N LYS A 49 5.40 8.00 -11.85
CA LYS A 49 4.11 8.55 -12.25
C LYS A 49 3.50 7.76 -13.38
N ALA A 50 2.22 7.40 -13.22
CA ALA A 50 1.47 6.75 -14.26
C ALA A 50 1.21 7.71 -15.43
N ALA A 51 1.41 7.23 -16.66
CA ALA A 51 1.10 7.97 -17.88
C ALA A 51 -0.42 8.23 -18.02
N GLN A 52 -1.23 7.34 -17.46
CA GLN A 52 -2.69 7.41 -17.43
C GLN A 52 -3.22 6.97 -16.07
N GLY A 53 -4.52 7.21 -15.79
CA GLY A 53 -5.12 6.79 -14.52
C GLY A 53 -4.63 7.57 -13.30
N GLY A 54 -3.55 8.35 -13.43
CA GLY A 54 -2.98 9.37 -12.53
C GLY A 54 -2.58 8.88 -11.14
N TRP A 55 -2.10 7.65 -11.09
CA TRP A 55 -1.37 7.11 -9.96
C TRP A 55 0.04 7.72 -9.88
N GLU A 56 0.56 7.83 -8.67
CA GLU A 56 1.95 8.20 -8.41
C GLU A 56 2.43 7.44 -7.18
N PHE A 57 3.68 7.01 -7.17
CA PHE A 57 4.34 6.39 -6.02
C PHE A 57 5.67 7.09 -5.75
N VAL A 58 6.03 7.24 -4.48
CA VAL A 58 7.36 7.69 -4.07
C VAL A 58 8.00 6.58 -3.25
N PHE A 59 8.99 5.90 -3.84
CA PHE A 59 9.76 4.87 -3.16
C PHE A 59 11.00 5.47 -2.49
N GLU A 60 11.23 5.09 -1.25
CA GLU A 60 12.39 5.45 -0.45
C GLU A 60 13.53 4.41 -0.63
N PRO A 61 14.77 4.71 -0.18
CA PRO A 61 15.90 3.79 -0.28
C PRO A 61 15.69 2.41 0.38
N ASP A 62 14.82 2.32 1.38
CA ASP A 62 14.47 1.05 2.04
C ASP A 62 13.34 0.29 1.32
N GLY A 63 12.86 0.81 0.19
CA GLY A 63 11.78 0.25 -0.61
C GLY A 63 10.37 0.61 -0.13
N LYS A 64 10.24 1.32 0.99
CA LYS A 64 8.93 1.78 1.45
C LYS A 64 8.37 2.85 0.53
N ILE A 65 7.05 2.94 0.50
CA ILE A 65 6.32 4.00 -0.19
C ILE A 65 6.06 5.13 0.81
N SER A 66 6.73 6.28 0.66
CA SER A 66 6.49 7.43 1.54
C SER A 66 5.19 8.16 1.21
N SER A 67 4.74 8.07 -0.05
CA SER A 67 3.43 8.56 -0.47
C SER A 67 2.94 7.94 -1.78
N ALA A 68 1.62 7.93 -1.95
CA ALA A 68 0.97 7.54 -3.20
C ALA A 68 -0.15 8.53 -3.56
N ILE A 69 -0.26 8.89 -4.85
CA ILE A 69 -1.47 9.56 -5.35
C ILE A 69 -2.42 8.47 -5.86
N VAL A 70 -3.63 8.44 -5.30
CA VAL A 70 -4.65 7.46 -5.70
C VAL A 70 -5.60 8.05 -6.73
N SER A 71 -6.17 7.19 -7.58
CA SER A 71 -7.06 7.64 -8.67
C SER A 71 -8.34 8.32 -8.16
N ILE A 72 -8.90 7.81 -7.06
CA ILE A 72 -10.11 8.36 -6.42
C ILE A 72 -9.80 9.70 -5.73
N GLY A 73 -10.25 10.80 -6.35
CA GLY A 73 -10.07 12.16 -5.83
C GLY A 73 -8.67 12.74 -5.95
N ARG A 74 -7.73 12.06 -6.65
CA ARG A 74 -6.34 12.52 -6.84
C ARG A 74 -5.64 12.88 -5.53
N ALA A 75 -6.01 12.20 -4.44
CA ALA A 75 -5.51 12.49 -3.12
C ALA A 75 -4.11 11.89 -2.94
N LYS A 76 -3.17 12.71 -2.45
CA LYS A 76 -1.87 12.22 -1.98
C LYS A 76 -2.03 11.62 -0.59
N LEU A 77 -1.86 10.31 -0.49
CA LEU A 77 -1.94 9.54 0.74
C LEU A 77 -0.53 9.26 1.28
N GLN A 78 -0.44 9.09 2.60
CA GLN A 78 0.78 8.66 3.29
C GLN A 78 0.44 7.47 4.19
N PRO A 79 1.29 6.44 4.28
CA PRO A 79 1.03 5.28 5.15
C PRO A 79 0.67 5.69 6.58
N GLY A 80 -0.32 5.02 7.17
CA GLY A 80 -0.74 5.24 8.56
C GLY A 80 -1.38 6.59 8.87
N ARG A 81 -1.56 7.49 7.89
CA ARG A 81 -2.09 8.84 8.11
C ARG A 81 -3.42 9.07 7.39
N THR A 82 -4.46 9.35 8.17
CA THR A 82 -5.74 9.82 7.62
C THR A 82 -5.53 11.17 6.91
N THR A 83 -5.94 11.21 5.65
CA THR A 83 -5.85 12.40 4.79
C THR A 83 -7.24 12.96 4.58
N THR A 84 -7.40 14.28 4.74
CA THR A 84 -8.63 15.00 4.40
C THR A 84 -8.31 16.05 3.35
N VAL A 85 -9.04 16.03 2.24
CA VAL A 85 -8.85 16.94 1.11
C VAL A 85 -10.18 17.60 0.74
N PRO A 86 -10.19 18.90 0.40
CA PRO A 86 -11.38 19.55 -0.13
C PRO A 86 -11.70 19.02 -1.54
N MET A 87 -12.96 18.76 -1.84
CA MET A 87 -13.40 18.29 -3.16
C MET A 87 -13.81 19.47 -4.06
N GLN A 88 -13.64 19.30 -5.37
CA GLN A 88 -13.92 20.35 -6.37
C GLN A 88 -15.39 20.76 -6.41
N MET A 89 -16.31 19.83 -6.13
CA MET A 89 -17.76 20.06 -6.10
C MET A 89 -18.27 20.51 -4.72
N GLY A 90 -17.38 20.95 -3.83
CA GLY A 90 -17.71 21.17 -2.42
C GLY A 90 -17.63 19.90 -1.59
N GLY A 91 -17.72 20.03 -0.27
CA GLY A 91 -17.51 18.92 0.67
C GLY A 91 -16.04 18.51 0.84
N LYS A 92 -15.83 17.32 1.39
CA LYS A 92 -14.49 16.76 1.67
C LYS A 92 -14.38 15.28 1.28
N GLY A 93 -13.16 14.90 0.91
CA GLY A 93 -12.71 13.52 0.82
C GLY A 93 -11.89 13.17 2.06
N VAL A 94 -12.23 12.09 2.74
CA VAL A 94 -11.50 11.55 3.90
C VAL A 94 -11.00 10.15 3.53
N TYR A 95 -9.71 9.92 3.66
CA TYR A 95 -9.04 8.69 3.27
C TYR A 95 -8.21 8.17 4.44
N LYS A 96 -8.45 6.91 4.84
CA LYS A 96 -7.68 6.19 5.84
C LYS A 96 -6.93 5.05 5.13
N PRO A 97 -5.61 5.18 4.95
CA PRO A 97 -4.78 4.12 4.40
C PRO A 97 -4.82 2.87 5.29
N GLY A 98 -4.86 1.71 4.65
CA GLY A 98 -4.58 0.42 5.26
C GLY A 98 -3.09 0.07 5.16
N PRO A 99 -2.72 -1.20 5.39
CA PRO A 99 -1.34 -1.67 5.18
C PRO A 99 -1.00 -1.67 3.69
N TRP A 100 0.19 -1.19 3.35
CA TRP A 100 0.73 -1.26 1.98
C TRP A 100 1.86 -2.29 1.93
N SER A 101 2.15 -2.82 0.75
CA SER A 101 3.31 -3.69 0.56
C SER A 101 4.04 -3.43 -0.75
N VAL A 102 5.34 -3.69 -0.74
CA VAL A 102 6.21 -3.66 -1.92
C VAL A 102 6.97 -4.96 -1.97
N GLN A 103 6.94 -5.63 -3.11
CA GLN A 103 7.74 -6.82 -3.37
C GLN A 103 8.56 -6.63 -4.64
N TYR A 104 9.82 -7.01 -4.62
CA TYR A 104 10.67 -6.92 -5.80
C TYR A 104 11.48 -8.19 -6.02
N SER A 105 11.41 -8.73 -7.24
CA SER A 105 12.22 -9.88 -7.66
C SER A 105 13.41 -9.45 -8.50
N ASN A 106 14.63 -9.62 -8.00
CA ASN A 106 15.85 -9.31 -8.75
C ASN A 106 15.98 -10.13 -10.05
N LYS A 107 15.59 -11.41 -9.98
CA LYS A 107 15.71 -12.36 -11.08
C LYS A 107 14.79 -12.01 -12.25
N GLU A 108 13.53 -11.70 -11.95
CA GLU A 108 12.50 -11.41 -12.96
C GLU A 108 12.38 -9.90 -13.27
N ARG A 109 13.08 -9.05 -12.51
CA ARG A 109 12.91 -7.59 -12.49
C ARG A 109 11.46 -7.16 -12.31
N GLU A 110 10.69 -7.94 -11.56
CA GLU A 110 9.27 -7.71 -11.34
C GLU A 110 9.07 -6.92 -10.05
N LEU A 111 8.26 -5.87 -10.14
CA LEU A 111 7.82 -5.06 -9.01
C LEU A 111 6.33 -5.30 -8.78
N VAL A 112 6.00 -5.62 -7.53
CA VAL A 112 4.64 -5.76 -7.02
C VAL A 112 4.40 -4.68 -5.98
N VAL A 113 3.31 -3.93 -6.12
CA VAL A 113 2.87 -2.94 -5.14
C VAL A 113 1.43 -3.21 -4.76
N GLU A 114 1.14 -3.30 -3.47
CA GLU A 114 -0.21 -3.32 -2.93
C GLU A 114 -0.51 -2.00 -2.21
N ILE A 115 -1.59 -1.34 -2.61
CA ILE A 115 -2.15 -0.18 -1.93
C ILE A 115 -3.51 -0.54 -1.37
N ALA A 116 -3.61 -0.59 -0.04
CA ALA A 116 -4.89 -0.70 0.66
C ALA A 116 -5.37 0.67 1.14
N ILE A 117 -6.65 0.93 0.91
CA ILE A 117 -7.39 2.01 1.58
C ILE A 117 -8.47 1.32 2.42
N ASP A 118 -8.26 1.28 3.74
CA ASP A 118 -9.17 0.63 4.68
C ASP A 118 -10.54 1.31 4.74
N HIS A 119 -10.55 2.63 4.54
CA HIS A 119 -11.76 3.41 4.48
C HIS A 119 -11.53 4.69 3.68
N PHE A 120 -12.44 5.02 2.79
CA PHE A 120 -12.58 6.36 2.25
C PHE A 120 -14.04 6.80 2.31
N ARG A 121 -14.25 8.12 2.36
CA ARG A 121 -15.54 8.77 2.17
C ARG A 121 -15.32 10.03 1.37
N VAL A 122 -16.02 10.18 0.26
CA VAL A 122 -15.92 11.32 -0.65
C VAL A 122 -17.30 11.91 -0.81
N GLU A 123 -17.42 13.19 -0.44
CA GLU A 123 -18.61 14.00 -0.66
C GLU A 123 -18.52 14.64 -2.07
N LEU A 124 -19.58 14.48 -2.88
CA LEU A 124 -19.70 14.97 -4.25
C LEU A 124 -21.01 15.76 -4.39
N GLY A 125 -21.00 17.03 -3.96
CA GLY A 125 -22.24 17.78 -3.81
C GLY A 125 -23.07 17.21 -2.67
N ASP A 126 -24.32 16.82 -2.95
CA ASP A 126 -25.23 16.18 -1.99
C ASP A 126 -25.05 14.65 -1.93
N ASP A 127 -24.30 14.08 -2.88
CA ASP A 127 -24.03 12.65 -2.95
C ASP A 127 -22.77 12.27 -2.15
N VAL A 128 -22.73 11.01 -1.71
CA VAL A 128 -21.59 10.44 -0.99
C VAL A 128 -21.20 9.10 -1.60
N ILE A 129 -19.89 8.89 -1.76
CA ILE A 129 -19.31 7.58 -2.03
C ILE A 129 -18.37 7.24 -0.90
N GLU A 130 -18.57 6.08 -0.28
CA GLU A 130 -17.67 5.56 0.74
C GLU A 130 -17.34 4.09 0.49
N GLY A 131 -16.28 3.61 1.12
CA GLY A 131 -15.87 2.24 0.90
C GLY A 131 -14.42 1.98 1.25
N ARG A 132 -13.90 0.92 0.64
CA ARG A 132 -12.50 0.50 0.73
C ARG A 132 -12.03 -0.04 -0.61
N THR A 133 -10.71 -0.10 -0.79
CA THR A 133 -10.11 -0.72 -1.98
C THR A 133 -8.80 -1.39 -1.62
N ARG A 134 -8.46 -2.43 -2.39
CA ARG A 134 -7.10 -2.94 -2.51
C ARG A 134 -6.72 -2.96 -3.98
N ASP A 135 -5.65 -2.27 -4.32
CA ASP A 135 -5.11 -2.20 -5.66
C ASP A 135 -3.73 -2.87 -5.69
N PHE A 136 -3.57 -3.85 -6.57
CA PHE A 136 -2.31 -4.51 -6.84
C PHE A 136 -1.77 -4.03 -8.18
N PHE A 137 -0.48 -3.69 -8.24
CA PHE A 137 0.24 -3.32 -9.44
C PHE A 137 1.38 -4.30 -9.62
N VAL A 138 1.37 -5.07 -10.71
CA VAL A 138 2.34 -6.16 -10.93
C VAL A 138 2.96 -6.00 -12.30
N GLY A 139 4.28 -6.00 -12.38
CA GLY A 139 4.94 -6.17 -13.66
C GLY A 139 6.41 -5.79 -13.67
N SER A 140 7.04 -5.97 -14.83
CA SER A 140 8.49 -5.82 -14.96
C SER A 140 8.93 -4.36 -15.12
N VAL A 141 10.05 -4.04 -14.46
CA VAL A 141 10.74 -2.77 -14.60
C VAL A 141 11.78 -2.89 -15.72
N SER A 142 11.76 -1.93 -16.65
CA SER A 142 12.64 -1.90 -17.81
C SER A 142 14.11 -1.99 -17.42
N ALA A 143 14.94 -2.51 -18.33
CA ALA A 143 16.37 -2.70 -18.08
C ALA A 143 17.11 -1.40 -17.73
N ASP A 144 16.65 -0.26 -18.27
CA ASP A 144 17.21 1.06 -17.97
C ASP A 144 16.68 1.68 -16.66
N GLY A 145 15.74 1.01 -15.98
CA GLY A 145 15.16 1.48 -14.71
C GLY A 145 14.28 2.72 -14.84
N ARG A 146 13.75 3.03 -16.03
CA ARG A 146 12.97 4.26 -16.28
C ARG A 146 11.47 4.04 -16.48
N SER A 147 11.08 2.81 -16.84
CA SER A 147 9.71 2.45 -17.17
C SER A 147 9.29 1.21 -16.41
N TRP A 148 8.04 1.19 -15.95
CA TRP A 148 7.44 0.04 -15.29
C TRP A 148 6.05 -0.17 -15.88
N TRP A 149 5.88 -1.28 -16.60
CA TRP A 149 4.57 -1.68 -17.12
C TRP A 149 3.92 -2.57 -16.08
N ALA A 150 2.88 -2.05 -15.43
CA ALA A 150 2.18 -2.74 -14.36
C ALA A 150 0.76 -3.10 -14.81
N ASP A 151 0.39 -4.36 -14.65
CA ASP A 151 -0.99 -4.79 -14.65
C ASP A 151 -1.61 -4.45 -13.30
N ARG A 152 -2.69 -3.67 -13.34
CA ARG A 152 -3.46 -3.31 -12.16
C ARG A 152 -4.65 -4.25 -11.99
N LEU A 153 -4.82 -4.75 -10.77
CA LEU A 153 -5.99 -5.47 -10.29
C LEU A 153 -6.59 -4.71 -9.11
N SER A 154 -7.89 -4.43 -9.15
CA SER A 154 -8.57 -3.65 -8.10
C SER A 154 -9.68 -4.45 -7.44
N TYR A 155 -9.76 -4.40 -6.12
CA TYR A 155 -10.80 -5.07 -5.34
C TYR A 155 -11.58 -4.04 -4.51
N PRO A 156 -12.47 -3.25 -5.16
CA PRO A 156 -13.25 -2.23 -4.50
C PRO A 156 -14.46 -2.80 -3.76
N GLU A 157 -14.82 -2.15 -2.66
CA GLU A 157 -16.13 -2.26 -2.03
C GLU A 157 -16.68 -0.87 -1.82
N TYR A 158 -17.69 -0.50 -2.62
CA TYR A 158 -18.26 0.84 -2.63
C TYR A 158 -19.70 0.83 -2.15
N VAL A 159 -20.04 1.85 -1.36
CA VAL A 159 -21.38 2.19 -0.92
C VAL A 159 -21.65 3.61 -1.37
N VAL A 160 -22.79 3.81 -2.03
CA VAL A 160 -23.23 5.14 -2.48
C VAL A 160 -24.46 5.57 -1.70
N ASP A 161 -24.50 6.85 -1.37
CA ASP A 161 -25.67 7.54 -0.83
C ASP A 161 -25.98 8.72 -1.75
N THR A 162 -27.16 8.69 -2.37
CA THR A 162 -27.67 9.67 -3.34
C THR A 162 -29.17 9.84 -3.09
N ASP A 163 -29.79 10.86 -3.70
CA ASP A 163 -31.25 11.08 -3.63
C ASP A 163 -32.09 9.86 -4.03
N LYS A 164 -31.57 8.99 -4.89
CA LYS A 164 -32.26 7.79 -5.38
C LYS A 164 -31.87 6.51 -4.64
N TYR A 165 -30.65 6.45 -4.12
CA TYR A 165 -30.04 5.24 -3.57
C TYR A 165 -29.39 5.57 -2.24
N HIS A 166 -29.98 5.09 -1.15
CA HIS A 166 -29.43 5.28 0.19
C HIS A 166 -28.66 4.04 0.65
N ASN A 167 -27.41 4.24 1.09
CA ASN A 167 -26.53 3.16 1.57
C ASN A 167 -26.47 1.96 0.61
N TYR A 168 -26.48 2.22 -0.69
CA TYR A 168 -26.53 1.18 -1.70
C TYR A 168 -25.13 0.66 -1.99
N LYS A 169 -24.89 -0.62 -1.72
CA LYS A 169 -23.64 -1.29 -2.07
C LYS A 169 -23.58 -1.54 -3.57
N LEU A 170 -22.58 -0.97 -4.25
CA LEU A 170 -22.35 -1.24 -5.66
C LEU A 170 -21.93 -2.70 -5.84
N PRO A 171 -22.50 -3.42 -6.83
CA PRO A 171 -22.09 -4.79 -7.10
C PRO A 171 -20.66 -4.81 -7.62
N PHE A 172 -19.89 -5.79 -7.17
CA PHE A 172 -18.55 -6.10 -7.66
C PHE A 172 -18.45 -7.62 -7.80
N ASP A 173 -18.17 -8.09 -9.02
CA ASP A 173 -17.86 -9.50 -9.27
C ASP A 173 -16.34 -9.63 -9.41
N PRO A 174 -15.64 -10.33 -8.48
CA PRO A 174 -14.20 -10.52 -8.59
C PRO A 174 -13.78 -11.31 -9.83
N ASN A 175 -14.70 -12.05 -10.48
CA ASN A 175 -14.44 -12.74 -11.74
C ASN A 175 -14.51 -11.82 -12.96
N ASP A 176 -15.11 -10.63 -12.80
CA ASP A 176 -15.19 -9.57 -13.82
C ASP A 176 -14.29 -8.38 -13.44
N ASN A 177 -13.04 -8.68 -13.07
CA ASN A 177 -12.03 -7.70 -12.71
C ASN A 177 -10.99 -7.56 -13.84
N PRO A 178 -11.23 -6.69 -14.84
CA PRO A 178 -10.33 -6.55 -15.97
C PRO A 178 -8.97 -6.02 -15.51
N ARG A 179 -7.90 -6.62 -16.04
CA ARG A 179 -6.54 -6.10 -15.83
C ARG A 179 -6.37 -4.81 -16.62
N GLU A 180 -6.01 -3.74 -15.93
CA GLU A 180 -5.65 -2.46 -16.56
C GLU A 180 -4.13 -2.39 -16.66
N SER A 181 -3.58 -2.37 -17.89
CA SER A 181 -2.14 -2.17 -18.08
C SER A 181 -1.80 -0.68 -18.00
N ILE A 182 -0.88 -0.33 -17.09
CA ILE A 182 -0.49 1.05 -16.78
C ILE A 182 1.01 1.18 -16.92
N LEU A 183 1.45 2.13 -17.76
CA LEU A 183 2.85 2.56 -17.81
C LEU A 183 3.12 3.57 -16.71
N PHE A 184 4.06 3.26 -15.83
CA PHE A 184 4.69 4.18 -14.91
C PHE A 184 6.04 4.63 -15.45
N GLN A 185 6.32 5.92 -15.35
CA GLN A 185 7.59 6.52 -15.73
C GLN A 185 8.26 7.14 -14.51
N LYS A 186 9.55 6.90 -14.37
CA LYS A 186 10.36 7.53 -13.34
C LYS A 186 10.50 9.03 -13.62
N VAL A 187 10.15 9.86 -12.65
CA VAL A 187 10.31 11.31 -12.75
C VAL A 187 11.80 11.64 -12.57
N PRO A 188 12.42 12.41 -13.50
CA PRO A 188 13.81 12.83 -13.34
C PRO A 188 13.98 13.67 -12.07
N GLU A 189 15.00 13.38 -11.28
CA GLU A 189 15.38 14.27 -10.19
C GLU A 189 15.75 15.65 -10.75
N SER A 190 15.17 16.70 -10.19
CA SER A 190 15.53 18.07 -10.54
C SER A 190 16.95 18.31 -10.04
N LYS A 191 17.88 18.58 -10.96
CA LYS A 191 19.27 18.96 -10.64
C LYS A 191 19.35 20.32 -9.97
#